data_AF-A0AA38HPA5-F1
#
_entry.id   AF-A0AA38HPA5-F1
#
_cell.length_a   1.000
_cell.length_b   1.000
_cell.length_c   1.000
_cell.angle_alpha   90.00
_cell.angle_beta   90.00
_cell.angle_gamma   90.00
#
_symmetry.space_group_name_H-M   'P 1'
#
loop_
_entity.id
_entity.type
_entity.pdbx_description
1 polymer ?
#
loop_
_entity_poly.entity_id
_entity_poly.type
_entity_poly.pdbx_seq_one_letter_code
_entity_poly.pdbx_strand_id
1 'polypeptide(L)'
;MTAPSKFRVCESCRSLKASQPFLEIVPFSFLLNNAVDNPSVPIRTKPRLSAGWYEDNWFEVNLEEEDIECSVDEMKEAAEGHLTTEALMWNQNLNERTISGMTSEDFRLRLNQVLRKEGYKIDNQRFPEGYQEAPLAYDAVWSVALAFNKTMDRLHKYGKSLKEFNYNNKEIADDIYSAINSTQFLGISGYVAFSSQGDRIALTQIEQIINGNYVVLGYYDTQADNLTWFDREVWHGKPWELEKLGSLIRGRGARPQTSQN
;
A
#
# COMPACT_ATOMS: atom_id res chain seq x y z
N MET A 1 2.78 24.91 2.68
CA MET A 1 2.34 23.51 2.76
C MET A 1 3.54 22.73 3.26
N THR A 2 3.59 22.51 4.57
CA THR A 2 4.68 21.81 5.26
C THR A 2 4.39 20.32 5.21
N ALA A 3 5.36 19.51 4.74
CA ALA A 3 5.29 18.06 4.82
C ALA A 3 5.07 17.63 6.28
N PRO A 4 4.38 16.51 6.55
CA PRO A 4 4.29 15.95 7.90
C PRO A 4 5.69 15.71 8.46
N SER A 5 5.94 16.11 9.70
CA SER A 5 7.18 15.81 10.40
C SER A 5 7.35 14.29 10.48
N LYS A 6 8.43 13.78 9.89
CA LYS A 6 8.87 12.39 10.06
C LYS A 6 9.06 12.07 11.55
N PHE A 7 8.84 10.82 11.90
CA PHE A 7 8.93 10.31 13.26
C PHE A 7 10.28 10.66 13.90
N ARG A 8 10.27 11.24 15.11
CA ARG A 8 11.47 11.34 15.94
C ARG A 8 11.72 9.97 16.58
N VAL A 9 12.69 9.23 16.02
CA VAL A 9 13.08 7.89 16.50
C VAL A 9 14.10 7.95 17.65
N CYS A 10 14.69 9.13 17.91
CA CYS A 10 15.83 9.27 18.82
C CYS A 10 15.58 10.10 20.06
N GLU A 11 15.60 9.42 21.19
CA GLU A 11 16.08 9.96 22.48
C GLU A 11 16.72 8.82 23.33
N SER A 12 17.35 7.82 22.68
CA SER A 12 17.78 6.52 23.23
C SER A 12 16.66 5.45 23.25
N CYS A 13 16.35 4.88 22.08
CA CYS A 13 15.46 3.74 21.81
C CYS A 13 14.13 3.66 22.60
N ARG A 14 13.43 4.79 22.75
CA ARG A 14 12.08 4.83 23.33
C ARG A 14 11.08 5.53 22.41
N SER A 15 10.09 4.74 21.97
CA SER A 15 8.77 5.17 21.46
C SER A 15 8.72 5.77 20.04
N LEU A 16 8.15 5.01 19.09
CA LEU A 16 7.49 5.58 17.91
C LEU A 16 6.22 6.30 18.37
N LYS A 17 6.22 7.65 18.39
CA LYS A 17 4.97 8.41 18.53
C LYS A 17 4.39 8.68 17.15
N ALA A 18 3.30 8.01 16.81
CA ALA A 18 2.50 8.33 15.64
C ALA A 18 1.94 9.75 15.78
N SER A 19 2.45 10.68 14.99
CA SER A 19 1.96 12.07 14.94
C SER A 19 1.19 12.32 13.65
N GLN A 20 0.13 11.55 13.38
CA GLN A 20 -0.96 11.96 12.50
C GLN A 20 -2.27 11.25 12.91
N PRO A 21 -3.43 11.91 12.74
CA PRO A 21 -4.72 11.27 12.96
C PRO A 21 -4.84 10.11 11.96
N PHE A 22 -5.04 8.92 12.49
CA PHE A 22 -5.38 7.72 11.73
C PHE A 22 -6.56 8.03 10.81
N LEU A 23 -6.30 8.13 9.51
CA LEU A 23 -7.32 7.80 8.52
C LEU A 23 -7.66 6.33 8.75
N GLU A 24 -8.95 6.06 8.99
CA GLU A 24 -9.50 4.73 9.26
C GLU A 24 -9.19 3.76 8.11
N ILE A 25 -8.01 3.14 8.14
CA ILE A 25 -7.71 1.93 7.40
C ILE A 25 -8.00 0.78 8.38
N VAL A 26 -8.98 -0.04 7.99
CA VAL A 26 -9.73 -1.10 8.69
C VAL A 26 -8.84 -2.14 9.44
N PRO A 27 -9.44 -3.15 10.12
CA PRO A 27 -9.51 -3.39 11.56
C PRO A 27 -8.22 -3.94 12.22
N PHE A 28 -7.02 -3.59 11.73
CA PHE A 28 -5.76 -4.06 12.32
C PHE A 28 -5.43 -3.38 13.67
N SER A 29 -5.94 -2.17 13.92
CA SER A 29 -5.87 -1.55 15.25
C SER A 29 -6.47 -2.46 16.34
N PHE A 30 -7.45 -3.31 15.99
CA PHE A 30 -8.05 -4.23 16.96
C PHE A 30 -7.19 -5.47 17.27
N LEU A 31 -6.28 -5.86 16.37
CA LEU A 31 -5.37 -7.00 16.59
C LEU A 31 -4.17 -6.61 17.47
N LEU A 32 -3.71 -5.37 17.40
CA LEU A 32 -2.54 -4.89 18.12
C LEU A 32 -2.84 -4.15 19.43
N ASN A 33 -4.03 -3.56 19.60
CA ASN A 33 -4.38 -2.84 20.83
C ASN A 33 -4.26 -3.70 22.10
N ASN A 34 -4.55 -5.01 22.03
CA ASN A 34 -4.42 -5.90 23.19
C ASN A 34 -2.97 -6.27 23.56
N ALA A 35 -2.01 -6.11 22.63
CA ALA A 35 -0.59 -6.38 22.88
C ALA A 35 0.19 -5.11 23.24
N VAL A 36 -0.22 -3.96 22.68
CA VAL A 36 0.44 -2.66 22.88
C VAL A 36 0.21 -2.11 24.30
N ASP A 37 -0.93 -2.40 24.94
CA ASP A 37 -1.29 -1.84 26.25
C ASP A 37 -0.94 -2.71 27.47
N ASN A 38 -0.27 -3.86 27.29
CA ASN A 38 0.12 -4.70 28.42
C ASN A 38 1.41 -4.16 29.10
N PRO A 39 1.36 -3.69 30.36
CA PRO A 39 2.52 -3.13 31.05
C PRO A 39 3.57 -4.18 31.48
N SER A 40 3.24 -5.47 31.40
CA SER A 40 4.14 -6.57 31.76
C SER A 40 5.07 -7.02 30.63
N VAL A 41 4.91 -6.47 29.42
CA VAL A 41 5.68 -6.81 28.22
C VAL A 41 6.76 -5.71 28.00
N PRO A 42 8.06 -6.05 27.98
CA PRO A 42 9.12 -5.09 27.68
C PRO A 42 8.84 -4.31 26.38
N ILE A 43 9.21 -3.03 26.33
CA ILE A 43 8.98 -2.19 25.12
C ILE A 43 9.64 -2.81 23.86
N ARG A 44 10.76 -3.53 24.04
CA ARG A 44 11.49 -4.24 22.98
C ARG A 44 10.72 -5.43 22.39
N THR A 45 9.65 -5.88 23.03
CA THR A 45 8.82 -7.01 22.60
C THR A 45 7.40 -6.60 22.19
N LYS A 46 7.12 -5.29 22.12
CA LYS A 46 5.84 -4.79 21.60
C LYS A 46 5.86 -4.72 20.08
N PRO A 47 4.84 -5.28 19.39
CA PRO A 47 4.70 -5.06 17.95
C PRO A 47 4.50 -3.57 17.67
N ARG A 48 5.18 -3.07 16.64
CA ARG A 48 5.09 -1.68 16.20
C ARG A 48 4.42 -1.65 14.84
N LEU A 49 3.43 -0.78 14.66
CA LEU A 49 2.75 -0.56 13.39
C LEU A 49 3.13 0.81 12.85
N SER A 50 3.47 0.84 11.57
CA SER A 50 3.72 2.06 10.82
C SER A 50 3.06 2.00 9.45
N ALA A 51 2.92 3.14 8.79
CA ALA A 51 2.37 3.20 7.44
C ALA A 51 3.44 2.74 6.43
N GLY A 52 3.03 1.99 5.40
CA GLY A 52 3.97 1.42 4.41
C GLY A 52 4.45 2.36 3.31
N TRP A 53 3.86 3.55 3.17
CA TRP A 53 4.18 4.52 2.10
C TRP A 53 5.59 5.14 2.19
N TYR A 54 6.41 4.74 3.16
CA TYR A 54 7.79 5.21 3.24
C TYR A 54 8.68 4.43 2.27
N GLU A 55 9.59 5.13 1.62
CA GLU A 55 10.61 4.52 0.75
C GLU A 55 11.42 3.46 1.51
N ASP A 56 11.87 2.43 0.79
CA ASP A 56 12.75 1.42 1.34
C ASP A 56 13.99 2.07 1.96
N ASN A 57 14.36 1.62 3.17
CA ASN A 57 15.51 2.11 3.92
C ASN A 57 15.43 3.61 4.31
N TRP A 58 14.23 4.18 4.44
CA TRP A 58 14.04 5.58 4.86
C TRP A 58 14.74 5.92 6.19
N PHE A 59 14.93 4.94 7.08
CA PHE A 59 15.60 5.08 8.37
C PHE A 59 17.15 5.12 8.28
N GLU A 60 17.72 4.95 7.09
CA GLU A 60 19.16 5.04 6.84
C GLU A 60 19.60 6.38 6.23
N VAL A 61 18.65 7.22 5.82
CA VAL A 61 18.91 8.43 5.02
C VAL A 61 18.49 9.69 5.76
N ASN A 62 19.11 10.82 5.38
CA ASN A 62 18.76 12.17 5.83
C ASN A 62 18.79 12.40 7.36
N LEU A 63 19.50 11.57 8.13
CA LEU A 63 19.59 11.71 9.59
C LEU A 63 20.13 13.08 10.02
N GLU A 64 21.15 13.58 9.33
CA GLU A 64 21.75 14.89 9.60
C GLU A 64 20.82 16.06 9.22
N GLU A 65 20.07 15.92 8.13
CA GLU A 65 19.11 16.93 7.66
C GLU A 65 17.88 17.03 8.59
N GLU A 66 17.57 15.94 9.28
CA GLU A 66 16.43 15.83 10.20
C GLU A 66 16.81 16.04 11.68
N ASP A 67 18.04 16.47 11.96
CA ASP A 67 18.56 16.73 13.31
C ASP A 67 18.44 15.50 14.23
N ILE A 68 18.74 14.32 13.69
CA ILE A 68 18.69 13.03 14.39
C ILE A 68 20.08 12.66 14.92
N GLU A 69 20.21 12.57 16.25
CA GLU A 69 21.48 12.27 16.92
C GLU A 69 21.89 10.78 16.89
N CYS A 70 21.00 9.85 16.53
CA CYS A 70 21.37 8.42 16.49
C CYS A 70 22.15 8.05 15.23
N SER A 71 22.97 7.01 15.39
CA SER A 71 23.63 6.34 14.28
C SER A 71 22.65 5.54 13.41
N VAL A 72 23.05 5.27 12.16
CA VAL A 72 22.31 4.39 11.24
C VAL A 72 22.07 3.00 11.84
N ASP A 73 23.05 2.46 12.57
CA ASP A 73 22.93 1.13 13.18
C ASP A 73 21.90 1.11 14.32
N GLU A 74 21.83 2.18 15.13
CA GLU A 74 20.80 2.33 16.16
C GLU A 74 19.40 2.48 15.54
N MET A 75 19.30 3.21 14.42
CA MET A 75 18.06 3.38 13.67
C MET A 75 17.59 2.05 13.06
N LYS A 76 18.50 1.25 12.48
CA LYS A 76 18.22 -0.10 11.98
C LYS A 76 17.70 -1.01 13.08
N GLU A 77 18.37 -1.03 14.23
CA GLU A 77 17.94 -1.82 15.38
C GLU A 77 16.56 -1.37 15.90
N ALA A 78 16.29 -0.07 15.89
CA ALA A 78 15.01 0.48 16.30
C ALA A 78 13.87 0.15 15.31
N ALA A 79 14.17 0.12 14.02
CA ALA A 79 13.23 -0.22 12.96
C ALA A 79 12.97 -1.74 12.87
N GLU A 80 13.90 -2.59 13.29
CA GLU A 80 13.77 -4.05 13.16
C GLU A 80 12.45 -4.57 13.76
N GLY A 81 11.80 -5.48 13.02
CA GLY A 81 10.58 -6.17 13.43
C GLY A 81 9.29 -5.34 13.40
N HIS A 82 9.32 -4.07 12.95
CA HIS A 82 8.09 -3.31 12.77
C HIS A 82 7.25 -3.84 11.61
N LEU A 83 5.93 -3.67 11.71
CA LEU A 83 4.97 -4.00 10.69
C LEU A 83 4.57 -2.76 9.89
N THR A 84 4.43 -2.94 8.59
CA THR A 84 3.83 -1.96 7.69
C THR A 84 2.56 -2.53 7.07
N THR A 85 1.63 -1.63 6.79
CA THR A 85 0.43 -1.94 6.01
C THR A 85 0.25 -0.87 4.95
N GLU A 86 0.00 -1.28 3.72
CA GLU A 86 -0.26 -0.39 2.59
C GLU A 86 -1.18 -1.03 1.56
N ALA A 87 -1.82 -0.22 0.71
CA ALA A 87 -2.53 -0.73 -0.46
C ALA A 87 -1.55 -1.35 -1.46
N LEU A 88 -1.97 -2.45 -2.10
CA LEU A 88 -1.18 -3.08 -3.15
C LEU A 88 -1.02 -2.13 -4.34
N MET A 89 0.20 -1.64 -4.55
CA MET A 89 0.50 -0.69 -5.62
C MET A 89 0.82 -1.35 -6.96
N TRP A 90 1.37 -2.57 -6.93
CA TRP A 90 1.80 -3.32 -8.11
C TRP A 90 1.12 -4.68 -8.18
N ASN A 91 0.68 -5.09 -9.38
CA ASN A 91 0.18 -6.45 -9.57
C ASN A 91 1.28 -7.47 -9.25
N GLN A 92 0.95 -8.45 -8.40
CA GLN A 92 1.86 -9.50 -7.98
C GLN A 92 2.11 -10.55 -9.07
N ASN A 93 1.18 -10.68 -10.02
CA ASN A 93 1.35 -11.59 -11.14
C ASN A 93 2.17 -10.94 -12.26
N LEU A 94 3.50 -11.10 -12.17
CA LEU A 94 4.47 -10.49 -13.11
C LEU A 94 4.28 -10.93 -14.57
N ASN A 95 3.63 -12.07 -14.81
CA ASN A 95 3.42 -12.61 -16.15
C ASN A 95 2.06 -12.22 -16.75
N GLU A 96 1.20 -11.56 -15.97
CA GLU A 96 -0.15 -11.21 -16.42
C GLU A 96 -0.13 -9.96 -17.29
N ARG A 97 -0.68 -10.08 -18.51
CA ARG A 97 -0.84 -8.92 -19.39
C ARG A 97 -2.12 -8.18 -19.04
N THR A 98 -1.97 -6.89 -18.76
CA THR A 98 -3.06 -5.98 -18.39
C THR A 98 -3.82 -5.50 -19.63
N ILE A 99 -4.84 -4.65 -19.43
CA ILE A 99 -5.60 -4.04 -20.53
C ILE A 99 -4.74 -3.28 -21.55
N SER A 100 -3.62 -2.73 -21.09
CA SER A 100 -2.66 -2.04 -21.95
C SER A 100 -1.81 -2.98 -22.83
N GLY A 101 -1.90 -4.29 -22.62
CA GLY A 101 -1.06 -5.31 -23.23
C GLY A 101 0.31 -5.47 -22.56
N MET A 102 0.67 -4.60 -21.62
CA MET A 102 1.91 -4.65 -20.84
C MET A 102 1.73 -5.47 -19.56
N THR A 103 2.82 -6.11 -19.12
CA THR A 103 2.95 -6.63 -17.75
C THR A 103 3.38 -5.51 -16.79
N SER A 104 3.32 -5.75 -15.49
CA SER A 104 3.82 -4.79 -14.49
C SER A 104 5.33 -4.54 -14.63
N GLU A 105 6.08 -5.55 -15.04
CA GLU A 105 7.52 -5.42 -15.30
C GLU A 105 7.80 -4.60 -16.57
N ASP A 106 7.04 -4.81 -17.65
CA ASP A 106 7.15 -3.99 -18.86
C ASP A 106 6.89 -2.50 -18.54
N PHE A 107 5.89 -2.22 -17.70
CA PHE A 107 5.59 -0.87 -17.24
C PHE A 107 6.74 -0.28 -16.41
N ARG A 108 7.30 -1.05 -15.47
CA ARG A 108 8.44 -0.63 -14.64
C ARG A 108 9.66 -0.27 -15.49
N LEU A 109 10.00 -1.11 -16.46
CA LEU A 109 11.10 -0.85 -17.41
C LEU A 109 10.85 0.41 -18.23
N ARG A 110 9.62 0.60 -18.72
CA ARG A 110 9.22 1.79 -19.47
C ARG A 110 9.30 3.06 -18.61
N LEU A 111 8.81 3.01 -17.38
CA LEU A 111 8.89 4.12 -16.44
C LEU A 111 10.34 4.49 -16.14
N ASN A 112 11.19 3.50 -15.85
CA ASN A 112 12.61 3.69 -15.62
C ASN A 112 13.32 4.34 -16.82
N GLN A 113 12.95 3.94 -18.04
CA GLN A 113 13.50 4.55 -19.25
C GLN A 113 13.11 6.03 -19.38
N VAL A 114 11.87 6.39 -19.05
CA VAL A 114 11.41 7.78 -19.06
C VAL A 114 12.16 8.60 -18.01
N LEU A 115 12.25 8.10 -16.78
CA LEU A 115 12.97 8.76 -15.70
C LEU A 115 14.44 9.02 -16.05
N ARG A 116 15.13 8.05 -16.66
CA ARG A 116 16.50 8.22 -17.14
C ARG A 116 16.62 9.30 -18.22
N LYS A 117 15.64 9.39 -19.13
CA LYS A 117 15.61 10.43 -20.17
C LYS A 117 15.40 11.84 -19.59
N GLU A 118 14.61 11.94 -18.53
CA GLU A 118 14.38 13.19 -17.79
C GLU A 118 15.55 13.56 -16.85
N GLY A 119 16.60 12.73 -16.77
CA GLY A 119 17.81 13.02 -16.01
C GLY A 119 17.83 12.50 -14.56
N TYR A 120 16.85 11.69 -14.16
CA TYR A 120 16.84 11.06 -12.84
C TYR A 120 17.89 9.94 -12.74
N LYS A 121 18.64 9.93 -11.65
CA LYS A 121 19.68 8.93 -11.35
C LYS A 121 19.08 7.76 -10.56
N ILE A 122 18.56 6.76 -11.27
CA ILE A 122 17.90 5.59 -10.68
C ILE A 122 18.80 4.36 -10.50
N ASP A 123 20.10 4.47 -10.78
CA ASP A 123 21.00 3.31 -10.89
C ASP A 123 21.36 2.66 -9.53
N ASN A 124 21.13 3.35 -8.41
CA ASN A 124 21.35 2.84 -7.05
C ASN A 124 20.06 2.40 -6.35
N GLN A 125 19.04 1.97 -7.11
CA GLN A 125 17.69 1.67 -6.58
C GLN A 125 17.04 2.87 -5.86
N ARG A 126 17.56 4.08 -6.10
CA ARG A 126 17.01 5.31 -5.56
C ARG A 126 16.01 5.87 -6.54
N PHE A 127 14.73 5.69 -6.24
CA PHE A 127 13.64 6.19 -7.06
C PHE A 127 13.20 7.57 -6.56
N PRO A 128 12.60 8.40 -7.44
CA PRO A 128 11.97 9.64 -7.00
C PRO A 128 10.76 9.33 -6.11
N GLU A 129 10.44 10.26 -5.21
CA GLU A 129 9.22 10.18 -4.39
C GLU A 129 7.99 9.97 -5.29
N GLY A 130 7.09 9.07 -4.87
CA GLY A 130 5.89 8.74 -5.63
C GLY A 130 6.08 7.65 -6.69
N TYR A 131 7.27 7.03 -6.77
CA TYR A 131 7.55 5.98 -7.76
C TYR A 131 6.66 4.74 -7.55
N GLN A 132 6.40 4.38 -6.29
CA GLN A 132 5.58 3.22 -5.95
C GLN A 132 4.13 3.40 -6.38
N GLU A 133 3.63 4.63 -6.38
CA GLU A 133 2.24 5.01 -6.69
C GLU A 133 2.01 5.26 -8.18
N ALA A 134 3.07 5.24 -9.01
CA ALA A 134 2.97 5.46 -10.45
C ALA A 134 1.96 4.55 -11.17
N PRO A 135 1.83 3.25 -10.84
CA PRO A 135 0.77 2.39 -11.39
C PRO A 135 -0.64 2.89 -11.10
N LEU A 136 -0.89 3.47 -9.92
CA LEU A 136 -2.21 4.01 -9.56
C LEU A 136 -2.61 5.14 -10.49
N ALA A 137 -1.69 6.07 -10.74
CA ALA A 137 -1.93 7.19 -11.64
C ALA A 137 -2.16 6.72 -13.08
N TYR A 138 -1.41 5.71 -13.51
CA TYR A 138 -1.58 5.10 -14.83
C TYR A 138 -2.98 4.46 -14.98
N ASP A 139 -3.40 3.68 -14.00
CA ASP A 139 -4.69 3.01 -14.01
C ASP A 139 -5.87 3.98 -13.79
N ALA A 140 -5.65 5.11 -13.11
CA ALA A 140 -6.66 6.17 -12.99
C ALA A 140 -7.02 6.78 -14.36
N VAL A 141 -6.01 7.04 -15.21
CA VAL A 141 -6.24 7.54 -16.57
C VAL A 141 -6.96 6.50 -17.43
N TRP A 142 -6.58 5.21 -17.32
CA TRP A 142 -7.29 4.12 -17.98
C TRP A 142 -8.74 4.01 -17.52
N SER A 143 -9.01 4.17 -16.23
CA SER A 143 -10.37 4.14 -15.67
C SER A 143 -11.26 5.21 -16.29
N VAL A 144 -10.75 6.43 -16.41
CA VAL A 144 -11.46 7.54 -17.06
C VAL A 144 -11.69 7.24 -18.55
N ALA A 145 -10.69 6.75 -19.26
CA ALA A 145 -10.81 6.42 -20.68
C ALA A 145 -11.90 5.34 -20.93
N LEU A 146 -11.91 4.29 -20.12
CA LEU A 146 -12.90 3.22 -20.20
C LEU A 146 -14.31 3.69 -19.82
N ALA A 147 -14.42 4.53 -18.78
CA ALA A 147 -15.69 5.11 -18.37
C ALA A 147 -16.26 6.02 -19.47
N PHE A 148 -15.44 6.85 -20.12
CA PHE A 148 -15.87 7.67 -21.25
C PHE A 148 -16.29 6.82 -22.44
N ASN A 149 -15.58 5.73 -22.74
CA ASN A 149 -15.98 4.82 -23.80
C ASN A 149 -17.39 4.25 -23.57
N LYS A 150 -17.65 3.75 -22.35
CA LYS A 150 -19.00 3.28 -21.95
C LYS A 150 -20.05 4.39 -21.98
N THR A 151 -19.66 5.60 -21.59
CA THR A 151 -20.57 6.75 -21.58
C THR A 151 -20.97 7.14 -23.00
N MET A 152 -20.04 7.14 -23.96
CA MET A 152 -20.36 7.40 -25.38
C MET A 152 -21.40 6.40 -25.91
N ASP A 153 -21.22 5.11 -25.61
CA ASP A 153 -22.16 4.06 -26.03
C ASP A 153 -23.56 4.26 -25.44
N ARG A 154 -23.66 4.78 -24.21
CA ARG A 154 -24.94 5.11 -23.57
C ARG A 154 -25.61 6.33 -24.17
N LEU A 155 -24.86 7.43 -24.31
CA LEU A 155 -25.38 8.69 -24.82
C LEU A 155 -25.86 8.55 -26.27
N HIS A 156 -25.16 7.76 -27.08
CA HIS A 156 -25.56 7.46 -28.47
C HIS A 156 -26.96 6.85 -28.57
N LYS A 157 -27.42 6.07 -27.56
CA LYS A 157 -28.77 5.46 -27.56
C LYS A 157 -29.90 6.47 -27.47
N TYR A 158 -29.63 7.66 -26.91
CA TYR A 158 -30.60 8.73 -26.76
C TYR A 158 -30.23 9.97 -27.60
N GLY A 159 -29.33 9.81 -28.57
CA GLY A 159 -28.96 10.85 -29.53
C GLY A 159 -28.09 11.97 -28.96
N LYS A 160 -27.39 11.74 -27.85
CA LYS A 160 -26.49 12.71 -27.20
C LYS A 160 -25.02 12.36 -27.41
N SER A 161 -24.15 13.35 -27.24
CA SER A 161 -22.69 13.19 -27.26
C SER A 161 -22.04 13.70 -25.97
N LEU A 162 -20.89 13.14 -25.60
CA LEU A 162 -20.03 13.67 -24.54
C LEU A 162 -19.63 15.15 -24.77
N LYS A 163 -19.59 15.59 -26.03
CA LYS A 163 -19.25 16.98 -26.40
C LYS A 163 -20.30 18.00 -25.98
N GLU A 164 -21.51 17.56 -25.64
CA GLU A 164 -22.62 18.42 -25.19
C GLU A 164 -22.58 18.66 -23.67
N PHE A 165 -21.54 18.18 -22.98
CA PHE A 165 -21.35 18.39 -21.55
C PHE A 165 -21.18 19.87 -21.20
N ASN A 166 -21.86 20.29 -20.13
CA ASN A 166 -21.68 21.56 -19.47
C ASN A 166 -21.92 21.38 -17.96
N TYR A 167 -21.47 22.34 -17.15
CA TYR A 167 -21.55 22.25 -15.67
C TYR A 167 -22.97 22.24 -15.09
N ASN A 168 -24.00 22.52 -15.91
CA ASN A 168 -25.40 22.47 -15.49
C ASN A 168 -26.09 21.16 -15.93
N ASN A 169 -25.42 20.31 -16.72
CA ASN A 169 -26.00 19.10 -17.27
C ASN A 169 -25.74 17.89 -16.35
N LYS A 170 -26.68 17.67 -15.43
CA LYS A 170 -26.62 16.54 -14.50
C LYS A 170 -26.75 15.18 -15.20
N GLU A 171 -27.49 15.08 -16.30
CA GLU A 171 -27.73 13.79 -16.97
C GLU A 171 -26.44 13.17 -17.50
N ILE A 172 -25.59 13.95 -18.18
CA ILE A 172 -24.30 13.44 -18.67
C ILE A 172 -23.38 13.11 -17.50
N ALA A 173 -23.42 13.90 -16.42
CA ALA A 173 -22.63 13.61 -15.21
C ALA A 173 -23.06 12.29 -14.54
N ASP A 174 -24.37 12.02 -14.43
CA ASP A 174 -24.93 10.80 -13.87
C ASP A 174 -24.55 9.56 -14.73
N ASP A 175 -24.52 9.72 -16.06
CA ASP A 175 -24.06 8.68 -16.98
C ASP A 175 -22.56 8.39 -16.83
N ILE A 176 -21.72 9.43 -16.70
CA ILE A 176 -20.28 9.27 -16.43
C ILE A 176 -20.07 8.58 -15.08
N TYR A 177 -20.77 9.02 -14.02
CA TYR A 177 -20.67 8.43 -12.69
C TYR A 177 -21.05 6.95 -12.71
N SER A 178 -22.15 6.61 -13.38
CA SER A 178 -22.58 5.22 -13.56
C SER A 178 -21.58 4.38 -14.37
N ALA A 179 -20.92 4.98 -15.36
CA ALA A 179 -19.89 4.33 -16.15
C ALA A 179 -18.62 4.06 -15.32
N ILE A 180 -18.21 5.00 -14.46
CA ILE A 180 -17.08 4.81 -13.53
C ILE A 180 -17.40 3.69 -12.53
N ASN A 181 -18.58 3.74 -11.88
CA ASN A 181 -19.00 2.74 -10.89
C ASN A 181 -19.05 1.31 -11.48
N SER A 182 -19.38 1.18 -12.76
CA SER A 182 -19.40 -0.12 -13.46
C SER A 182 -18.06 -0.48 -14.14
N THR A 183 -17.01 0.35 -14.00
CA THR A 183 -15.70 0.10 -14.60
C THR A 183 -14.89 -0.82 -13.73
N GLN A 184 -14.54 -1.96 -14.30
CA GLN A 184 -13.67 -2.95 -13.71
C GLN A 184 -12.75 -3.52 -14.78
N PHE A 185 -11.46 -3.64 -14.49
CA PHE A 185 -10.47 -4.16 -15.42
C PHE A 185 -9.19 -4.55 -14.69
N LEU A 186 -8.35 -5.34 -15.35
CA LEU A 186 -7.01 -5.64 -14.88
C LEU A 186 -6.02 -4.55 -15.37
N GLY A 187 -5.55 -3.74 -14.43
CA GLY A 187 -4.53 -2.69 -14.62
C GLY A 187 -3.15 -3.10 -14.13
N ILE A 188 -2.18 -2.19 -14.21
CA ILE A 188 -0.79 -2.42 -13.77
C ILE A 188 -0.70 -2.61 -12.25
N SER A 189 -1.57 -1.92 -11.52
CA SER A 189 -1.72 -2.01 -10.06
C SER A 189 -2.61 -3.19 -9.61
N GLY A 190 -2.99 -4.08 -10.53
CA GLY A 190 -3.85 -5.23 -10.28
C GLY A 190 -5.30 -5.01 -10.73
N TYR A 191 -6.24 -5.74 -10.12
CA TYR A 191 -7.66 -5.58 -10.44
C TYR A 191 -8.14 -4.20 -9.95
N VAL A 192 -8.71 -3.41 -10.84
CA VAL A 192 -9.23 -2.07 -10.56
C VAL A 192 -10.73 -2.14 -10.54
N ALA A 193 -11.33 -1.77 -9.42
CA ALA A 193 -12.76 -1.59 -9.24
C ALA A 193 -13.00 -0.51 -8.19
N PHE A 194 -14.20 0.09 -8.21
CA PHE A 194 -14.57 1.17 -7.30
C PHE A 194 -15.77 0.75 -6.44
N SER A 195 -15.76 1.16 -5.17
CA SER A 195 -16.89 1.03 -4.26
C SER A 195 -18.00 2.02 -4.65
N SER A 196 -19.20 1.82 -4.11
CA SER A 196 -20.30 2.78 -4.28
C SER A 196 -20.00 4.16 -3.68
N GLN A 197 -18.99 4.27 -2.80
CA GLN A 197 -18.53 5.53 -2.22
C GLN A 197 -17.44 6.20 -3.06
N GLY A 198 -16.87 5.49 -4.04
CA GLY A 198 -15.81 5.98 -4.92
C GLY A 198 -14.40 5.51 -4.55
N ASP A 199 -14.25 4.72 -3.49
CA ASP A 199 -12.96 4.19 -3.08
C ASP A 199 -12.50 3.08 -4.03
N ARG A 200 -11.19 3.04 -4.32
CA ARG A 200 -10.61 1.91 -5.04
C ARG A 200 -10.62 0.67 -4.14
N ILE A 201 -11.16 -0.43 -4.66
CA ILE A 201 -11.09 -1.73 -4.01
C ILE A 201 -9.71 -2.34 -4.34
N ALA A 202 -8.85 -2.45 -3.33
CA ALA A 202 -7.52 -3.05 -3.45
C ALA A 202 -7.23 -3.96 -2.25
N LEU A 203 -6.29 -4.89 -2.44
CA LEU A 203 -5.74 -5.68 -1.36
C LEU A 203 -4.83 -4.81 -0.50
N THR A 204 -4.86 -5.00 0.82
CA THR A 204 -3.88 -4.44 1.74
C THR A 204 -2.70 -5.41 1.86
N GLN A 205 -1.50 -4.98 1.52
CA GLN A 205 -0.25 -5.69 1.75
C GLN A 205 0.22 -5.47 3.19
N ILE A 206 0.71 -6.53 3.81
CA ILE A 206 1.24 -6.52 5.18
C ILE A 206 2.68 -7.01 5.12
N GLU A 207 3.60 -6.23 5.68
CA GLU A 207 5.03 -6.54 5.65
C GLU A 207 5.66 -6.35 7.02
N GLN A 208 6.83 -6.95 7.19
CA GLN A 208 7.67 -6.80 8.36
C GLN A 208 9.12 -6.55 7.94
N ILE A 209 9.82 -5.66 8.63
CA ILE A 209 11.27 -5.61 8.51
C ILE A 209 11.89 -6.82 9.23
N ILE A 210 12.57 -7.67 8.47
CA ILE A 210 13.30 -8.84 8.94
C ILE A 210 14.73 -8.77 8.39
N ASN A 211 15.71 -8.70 9.29
CA ASN A 211 17.12 -8.49 8.97
C ASN A 211 17.33 -7.25 8.07
N GLY A 212 16.67 -6.14 8.40
CA GLY A 212 16.77 -4.89 7.65
C GLY A 212 16.07 -4.86 6.29
N ASN A 213 15.33 -5.89 5.88
CA ASN A 213 14.60 -5.92 4.62
C ASN A 213 13.09 -6.06 4.84
N TYR A 214 12.28 -5.37 4.04
CA TYR A 214 10.84 -5.58 4.03
C TYR A 214 10.49 -6.97 3.47
N VAL A 215 9.79 -7.77 4.28
CA VAL A 215 9.32 -9.10 3.93
C VAL A 215 7.81 -9.13 3.98
N VAL A 216 7.18 -9.47 2.85
CA VAL A 216 5.73 -9.63 2.75
C VAL A 216 5.27 -10.80 3.61
N LEU A 217 4.38 -10.51 4.57
CA LEU A 217 3.75 -11.48 5.46
C LEU A 217 2.40 -11.96 4.96
N GLY A 218 1.68 -11.14 4.21
CA GLY A 218 0.36 -11.49 3.73
C GLY A 218 -0.40 -10.38 3.03
N TYR A 219 -1.62 -10.70 2.62
CA TYR A 219 -2.55 -9.77 2.00
C TYR A 219 -3.92 -9.87 2.67
N TYR A 220 -4.57 -8.73 2.85
CA TYR A 220 -5.93 -8.64 3.37
C TYR A 220 -6.87 -8.09 2.30
N ASP A 221 -7.91 -8.86 1.98
CA ASP A 221 -9.00 -8.44 1.12
C ASP A 221 -10.13 -7.86 1.99
N THR A 222 -10.32 -6.55 1.89
CA THR A 222 -11.33 -5.80 2.65
C THR A 222 -12.77 -6.14 2.24
N GLN A 223 -13.00 -6.58 1.00
CA GLN A 223 -14.34 -6.92 0.49
C GLN A 223 -14.72 -8.34 0.87
N ALA A 224 -13.77 -9.27 0.75
CA ALA A 224 -14.00 -10.68 1.08
C ALA A 224 -13.84 -10.99 2.58
N ASP A 225 -13.39 -10.02 3.39
CA ASP A 225 -12.98 -10.20 4.79
C ASP A 225 -12.02 -11.39 4.91
N ASN A 226 -11.01 -11.42 4.03
CA ASN A 226 -10.15 -12.58 3.85
C ASN A 226 -8.67 -12.21 4.03
N LEU A 227 -8.04 -12.83 5.03
CA LEU A 227 -6.62 -12.68 5.31
C LEU A 227 -5.85 -13.87 4.71
N THR A 228 -5.00 -13.59 3.73
CA THR A 228 -3.98 -14.52 3.25
C THR A 228 -2.71 -14.27 4.04
N TRP A 229 -2.18 -15.29 4.72
CA TRP A 229 -0.99 -15.18 5.56
C TRP A 229 0.05 -16.22 5.14
N PHE A 230 1.33 -15.83 5.10
CA PHE A 230 2.42 -16.67 4.59
C PHE A 230 3.27 -17.32 5.69
N ASP A 231 2.97 -17.07 6.97
CA ASP A 231 3.71 -17.62 8.13
C ASP A 231 5.23 -17.33 8.07
N ARG A 232 5.60 -16.12 7.66
CA ARG A 232 7.00 -15.66 7.52
C ARG A 232 7.47 -14.74 8.64
N GLU A 233 6.58 -14.42 9.58
CA GLU A 233 6.85 -13.45 10.62
C GLU A 233 7.95 -13.90 11.57
N VAL A 234 8.84 -12.97 11.93
CA VAL A 234 9.90 -13.21 12.92
C VAL A 234 9.65 -12.31 14.11
N TRP A 235 9.37 -12.93 15.25
CA TRP A 235 9.13 -12.23 16.51
C TRP A 235 10.33 -12.39 17.44
N HIS A 236 10.76 -11.28 18.04
CA HIS A 236 11.78 -11.30 19.09
C HIS A 236 11.09 -11.20 20.47
N GLY A 237 11.22 -12.25 21.29
CA GLY A 237 10.59 -12.32 22.61
C GLY A 237 10.70 -13.70 23.23
N LYS A 238 10.07 -13.90 24.40
CA LYS A 238 10.08 -15.22 25.05
C LYS A 238 9.17 -16.18 24.28
N PRO A 239 9.50 -17.49 24.17
CA PRO A 239 8.74 -18.45 23.35
C PRO A 239 7.22 -18.45 23.56
N TRP A 240 6.76 -18.26 24.80
CA TRP A 240 5.34 -18.22 25.15
C TRP A 240 4.60 -16.93 24.73
N GLU A 241 5.32 -15.83 24.48
CA GLU A 241 4.77 -14.60 23.89
C GLU A 241 4.57 -14.77 22.38
N LEU A 242 5.51 -15.45 21.72
CA LEU A 242 5.48 -15.74 20.28
C LEU A 242 4.35 -16.72 19.92
N GLU A 243 4.09 -17.70 20.78
CA GLU A 243 3.01 -18.68 20.60
C GLU A 243 1.61 -18.04 20.72
N LYS A 244 1.45 -17.05 21.61
CA LYS A 244 0.23 -16.24 21.71
C LYS A 244 0.03 -15.33 20.51
N LEU A 245 1.08 -14.63 20.04
CA LEU A 245 0.99 -13.75 18.88
C LEU A 245 0.66 -14.53 17.60
N GLY A 246 1.35 -15.64 17.35
CA GLY A 246 1.06 -16.49 16.19
C GLY A 246 -0.33 -17.13 16.23
N SER A 247 -0.83 -17.53 17.41
CA SER A 247 -2.21 -18.05 17.52
C SER A 247 -3.29 -16.97 17.36
N LEU A 248 -3.02 -15.72 17.75
CA LEU A 248 -3.94 -14.59 17.53
C LEU A 248 -4.10 -14.24 16.04
N ILE A 249 -3.02 -14.32 15.26
CA ILE A 249 -3.04 -14.07 13.81
C ILE A 249 -3.72 -15.24 13.08
N ARG A 250 -3.37 -16.49 13.43
CA ARG A 250 -3.97 -17.69 12.81
C ARG A 250 -5.44 -17.91 13.20
N GLY A 251 -5.86 -17.46 14.38
CA GLY A 251 -7.20 -17.71 14.94
C GLY A 251 -8.36 -16.96 14.27
N ARG A 252 -8.11 -15.99 13.38
CA ARG A 252 -9.15 -15.19 12.71
C ARG A 252 -9.28 -15.45 11.20
N GLY A 253 -8.97 -16.66 10.74
CA GLY A 253 -9.35 -17.09 9.38
C GLY A 253 -8.24 -17.08 8.34
N ALA A 254 -6.98 -16.99 8.74
CA ALA A 254 -5.85 -17.22 7.83
C ALA A 254 -5.91 -18.67 7.30
N ARG A 255 -6.24 -18.84 6.01
CA ARG A 255 -6.06 -20.15 5.36
C ARG A 255 -4.59 -20.26 4.93
N PRO A 256 -3.87 -21.31 5.33
CA PRO A 256 -2.55 -21.56 4.78
C PRO A 256 -2.69 -21.81 3.27
N GLN A 257 -1.97 -21.04 2.44
CA GLN A 257 -1.72 -21.47 1.07
C GLN A 257 -0.74 -22.63 1.12
N THR A 258 -1.25 -23.85 0.91
CA THR A 258 -0.42 -24.98 0.53
C THR A 258 0.28 -24.63 -0.77
N SER A 259 1.61 -24.65 -0.78
CA SER A 259 2.43 -24.48 -1.98
C SER A 259 1.86 -25.31 -3.13
N GLN A 260 1.37 -24.64 -4.17
CA GLN A 260 1.29 -25.28 -5.48
C GLN A 260 2.71 -25.29 -6.04
N ASN A 261 3.16 -26.49 -6.40
CA ASN A 261 4.49 -26.87 -6.85
C ASN A 261 5.10 -25.94 -7.91
#